data_AF-A0A353K2C9-F1
#
_entry.id   AF-A0A353K2C9-F1
#
_cell.length_a   1.000
_cell.length_b   1.000
_cell.length_c   1.000
_cell.angle_alpha   90.00
_cell.angle_beta   90.00
_cell.angle_gamma   90.00
#
_symmetry.space_group_name_H-M   'P 1'
#
loop_
_entity.id
_entity.type
_entity.pdbx_description
1 polymer ?
#
loop_
_entity_poly.entity_id
_entity_poly.type
_entity_poly.pdbx_seq_one_letter_code
_entity_poly.pdbx_strand_id
1 'polypeptide(L)' 'MADYVVVMYAGKVVEEAPVLDLYKNPLHPYTVGLLESKPKIN' A
#
# COMPACT_ATOMS: atom_id res chain seq x y z
N MET A 1 -4.03 -7.37 -13.34
CA MET A 1 -2.95 -6.53 -12.78
C MET A 1 -3.47 -5.11 -12.71
N ALA A 2 -3.07 -4.33 -11.71
CA ALA A 2 -3.47 -2.94 -11.56
C ALA A 2 -2.26 -2.03 -11.80
N ASP A 3 -2.49 -0.87 -12.40
CA ASP A 3 -1.46 0.16 -12.63
C ASP A 3 -1.34 1.12 -11.44
N TYR A 4 -2.45 1.36 -10.73
CA TYR A 4 -2.57 2.25 -9.58
C TYR A 4 -3.27 1.58 -8.41
N VAL A 5 -2.99 2.07 -7.20
CA VAL A 5 -3.59 1.59 -5.95
C VAL A 5 -3.93 2.74 -5.02
N VAL A 6 -5.06 2.61 -4.34
CA VAL A 6 -5.55 3.52 -3.30
C VAL A 6 -5.62 2.74 -1.99
N VAL A 7 -4.95 3.24 -0.96
CA VAL A 7 -5.02 2.72 0.41
C VAL A 7 -6.00 3.56 1.22
N MET A 8 -6.95 2.88 1.85
CA MET A 8 -7.95 3.52 2.71
C MET A 8 -7.81 3.07 4.16
N TYR A 9 -8.05 3.99 5.09
CA TYR A 9 -8.17 3.70 6.51
C TYR A 9 -9.31 4.50 7.12
N ALA A 10 -10.17 3.83 7.90
CA ALA A 10 -11.34 4.45 8.55
C ALA A 10 -12.22 5.29 7.59
N GLY A 11 -12.43 4.78 6.37
CA GLY A 11 -13.25 5.44 5.35
C GLY A 11 -12.59 6.64 4.64
N LYS A 12 -11.30 6.87 4.87
CA LYS A 12 -10.54 7.96 4.22
C LYS A 12 -9.43 7.39 3.35
N VAL A 13 -9.16 8.05 2.22
CA VAL A 13 -7.95 7.80 1.42
C VAL A 13 -6.76 8.32 2.21
N VAL A 14 -5.77 7.44 2.43
CA VAL A 14 -4.54 7.78 3.16
C VAL A 14 -3.30 7.73 2.29
N GLU A 15 -3.33 6.99 1.18
CA GLU A 15 -2.25 6.95 0.20
C GLU A 15 -2.77 6.53 -1.18
N GLU A 16 -2.24 7.12 -2.24
CA GLU A 16 -2.57 6.81 -3.64
C GLU A 16 -1.31 6.96 -4.49
N ALA A 17 -0.95 5.94 -5.26
CA ALA A 17 0.26 5.94 -6.09
C ALA A 17 0.21 4.84 -7.17
N PRO A 18 1.08 4.91 -8.21
CA PRO A 18 1.35 3.77 -9.06
C PRO A 18 1.76 2.56 -8.22
N VAL A 19 1.36 1.36 -8.62
CA VAL A 19 1.60 0.14 -7.83
C VAL A 19 3.07 -0.03 -7.48
N LEU A 20 3.97 0.14 -8.46
CA LEU A 20 5.41 -0.03 -8.24
C LEU A 20 5.97 0.98 -7.23
N ASP A 21 5.44 2.19 -7.20
CA ASP A 21 5.93 3.25 -6.31
C ASP A 21 5.45 3.01 -4.88
N LEU A 22 4.18 2.60 -4.71
CA LEU A 22 3.63 2.26 -3.40
C LEU A 22 4.38 1.10 -2.74
N TYR A 23 4.80 0.09 -3.51
CA TYR A 23 5.59 -1.03 -2.98
C TYR A 23 7.05 -0.65 -2.67
N LYS A 24 7.64 0.28 -3.43
CA LYS A 24 9.05 0.69 -3.26
C LYS A 24 9.23 1.72 -2.15
N ASN A 25 8.31 2.66 -2.04
CA ASN A 25 8.40 3.80 -1.12
C ASN A 25 7.02 4.15 -0.53
N PRO A 26 6.42 3.24 0.28
CA PRO A 26 5.19 3.54 1.00
C PRO A 26 5.43 4.70 1.98
N LEU A 27 4.64 5.76 1.87
CA LEU A 27 4.82 6.99 2.65
C LEU A 27 4.00 6.98 3.94
N HIS A 28 2.81 6.39 3.93
CA HIS A 28 1.94 6.40 5.09
C HIS A 28 2.27 5.22 6.02
N PRO A 29 2.47 5.41 7.34
CA PRO A 29 2.83 4.33 8.27
C PRO A 29 1.86 3.13 8.25
N TYR A 30 0.57 3.41 8.03
CA TYR A 30 -0.44 2.37 7.84
C TYR A 30 -0.17 1.48 6.62
N THR A 31 0.21 2.08 5.48
CA THR A 31 0.57 1.37 4.26
C THR A 31 1.80 0.49 4.49
N VAL A 32 2.81 1.00 5.21
CA VAL A 32 4.01 0.21 5.59
C VAL A 32 3.59 -1.04 6.35
N GLY A 33 2.82 -0.89 7.43
CA GLY A 33 2.35 -2.03 8.23
C GLY A 33 1.47 -3.00 7.43
N LEU A 34 0.63 -2.50 6.52
CA LEU A 34 -0.17 -3.34 5.63
C LEU A 34 0.73 -4.18 4.70
N LEU A 35 1.74 -3.57 4.08
CA LEU A 35 2.68 -4.26 3.20
C LEU A 35 3.53 -5.30 3.95
N GLU A 36 3.86 -5.05 5.22
CA GLU A 36 4.56 -5.98 6.10
C GLU A 36 3.70 -7.14 6.60
N SER A 37 2.38 -6.94 6.69
CA SER A 37 1.43 -7.96 7.17
C SER A 37 1.19 -9.11 6.19
N LYS A 38 1.63 -8.98 4.93
CA LYS A 38 1.41 -9.99 3.90
C LYS A 38 2.28 -11.24 4.16
N PRO A 39 1.71 -12.46 4.11
CA PRO A 39 2.49 -13.68 4.24
C PRO A 39 3.47 -13.83 3.07
N LYS A 40 4.70 -14.22 3.37
CA LYS A 40 5.68 -14.63 2.35
C LYS A 40 5.38 -16.07 1.96
N ILE A 41 4.89 -16.26 0.74
CA ILE A 41 4.72 -17.61 0.17
C ILE A 41 6.07 -17.97 -0.46
N ASN A 42 6.67 -19.05 0.05
CA ASN A 42 7.88 -19.66 -0.48
C ASN A 42 7.52 -20.73 -1.51
#